data_AF-A0A961LXG8-F1
#
_entry.id   AF-A0A961LXG8-F1
#
_cell.length_a   1.000
_cell.length_b   1.000
_cell.length_c   1.000
_cell.angle_alpha   90.00
_cell.angle_beta   90.00
_cell.angle_gamma   90.00
#
_symmetry.space_group_name_H-M   'P 1'
#
loop_
_entity.id
_entity.type
_entity.pdbx_description
1 polymer ?
#
loop_
_entity_poly.entity_id
_entity_poly.type
_entity_poly.pdbx_seq_one_letter_code
_entity_poly.pdbx_strand_id
1 'polypeptide(L)'
;MFGPGKADLLEHIEKTGSIAAAGRAMGMSYKRAWMLVETMNALFAEPLVSSNRGGSEGGGAALTQTGRAVLAHYRALEAATRNAGSEAIAAINSLVRH
;
A
#
# COMPACT_ATOMS: atom_id res chain seq x y z
N MET A 1 -0.01 2.62 12.77
CA MET A 1 0.94 1.58 12.27
C MET A 1 0.80 1.43 10.75
N PHE A 2 1.91 1.61 10.03
CA PHE A 2 2.05 1.37 8.59
C PHE A 2 2.53 -0.08 8.36
N GLY A 3 2.01 -0.76 7.34
CA GLY A 3 2.24 -2.20 7.14
C GLY A 3 1.85 -2.65 5.73
N PRO A 4 1.93 -3.96 5.43
CA PRO A 4 1.98 -4.45 4.05
C PRO A 4 0.72 -4.09 3.27
N GLY A 5 -0.46 -4.31 3.85
CA GLY A 5 -1.72 -3.93 3.17
C GLY A 5 -1.88 -2.42 2.91
N LYS A 6 -1.20 -1.53 3.64
CA LYS A 6 -1.19 -0.09 3.32
C LYS A 6 -0.22 0.20 2.17
N ALA A 7 0.95 -0.44 2.16
CA ALA A 7 1.90 -0.33 1.06
C ALA A 7 1.32 -0.88 -0.25
N ASP A 8 0.64 -2.04 -0.20
CA ASP A 8 -0.04 -2.65 -1.35
C ASP A 8 -1.11 -1.70 -1.90
N LEU A 9 -1.88 -1.04 -1.04
CA LEU A 9 -2.87 -0.06 -1.48
C LEU A 9 -2.24 1.13 -2.20
N LEU A 10 -1.13 1.68 -1.68
CA LEU A 10 -0.40 2.77 -2.36
C LEU A 10 0.12 2.31 -3.72
N GLU A 11 0.70 1.12 -3.80
CA GLU A 11 1.22 0.56 -5.06
C GLU A 11 0.10 0.33 -6.09
N HIS A 12 -1.06 -0.17 -5.66
CA HIS A 12 -2.21 -0.31 -6.55
C HIS A 12 -2.76 1.04 -7.02
N ILE A 13 -2.76 2.06 -6.17
CA ILE A 13 -3.15 3.42 -6.57
C ILE A 13 -2.17 3.97 -7.61
N GLU A 14 -0.85 3.80 -7.40
CA GLU A 14 0.17 4.20 -8.36
C GLU A 14 -0.02 3.55 -9.74
N LYS A 15 -0.34 2.24 -9.77
CA LYS A 15 -0.57 1.49 -11.01
C LYS A 15 -1.88 1.85 -11.72
N THR A 16 -2.93 2.15 -10.96
CA THR A 16 -4.30 2.27 -11.52
C THR A 16 -4.79 3.71 -11.65
N GLY A 17 -4.14 4.66 -10.98
CA GLY A 17 -4.61 6.04 -10.91
C GLY A 17 -5.94 6.21 -10.17
N SER A 18 -6.42 5.21 -9.41
CA SER A 18 -7.76 5.26 -8.79
C SER A 18 -7.85 4.43 -7.50
N ILE A 19 -8.44 5.03 -6.45
CA ILE A 19 -8.73 4.35 -5.17
C ILE A 19 -9.74 3.20 -5.36
N ALA A 20 -10.72 3.37 -6.24
CA ALA A 20 -11.76 2.34 -6.47
C ALA A 20 -11.17 1.08 -7.13
N ALA A 21 -10.38 1.28 -8.19
CA ALA A 21 -9.65 0.20 -8.86
C ALA A 21 -8.66 -0.50 -7.92
N ALA A 22 -7.91 0.27 -7.11
CA ALA A 22 -7.01 -0.29 -6.11
C ALA A 22 -7.76 -1.14 -5.06
N GLY A 23 -8.88 -0.63 -4.53
CA GLY A 23 -9.73 -1.39 -3.62
C GLY A 23 -10.24 -2.70 -4.23
N ARG A 24 -10.71 -2.67 -5.48
CA ARG A 24 -11.15 -3.88 -6.21
C ARG A 24 -10.01 -4.89 -6.38
N ALA A 25 -8.81 -4.43 -6.75
CA ALA A 25 -7.64 -5.29 -6.91
C ALA A 25 -7.26 -6.01 -5.61
N MET A 26 -7.53 -5.40 -4.46
CA MET A 26 -7.26 -5.96 -3.14
C MET A 26 -8.47 -6.68 -2.51
N GLY A 27 -9.54 -6.93 -3.27
CA GLY A 27 -10.74 -7.59 -2.75
C GLY A 27 -11.48 -6.82 -1.65
N MET A 28 -11.39 -5.47 -1.65
CA MET A 28 -12.06 -4.62 -0.66
C MET A 28 -13.03 -3.62 -1.30
N SER A 29 -14.01 -3.17 -0.50
CA SER A 29 -14.95 -2.14 -0.94
C SER A 29 -14.26 -0.79 -1.14
N TYR A 30 -14.81 0.04 -2.02
CA TYR A 30 -14.34 1.41 -2.21
C TYR A 30 -14.31 2.19 -0.89
N LYS A 31 -15.36 2.08 -0.06
CA LYS A 31 -15.41 2.72 1.26
C LYS A 31 -14.22 2.32 2.13
N ARG A 32 -13.84 1.04 2.14
CA ARG A 32 -12.69 0.56 2.91
C ARG A 32 -11.37 1.11 2.36
N ALA A 33 -11.17 1.08 1.04
CA ALA A 33 -9.98 1.65 0.41
C ALA A 33 -9.86 3.16 0.70
N TRP A 34 -10.96 3.91 0.58
CA TRP A 34 -11.00 5.33 0.88
C TRP A 34 -10.67 5.64 2.35
N MET A 35 -11.29 4.92 3.31
CA MET A 35 -10.97 5.09 4.73
C MET A 35 -9.49 4.81 5.05
N LEU A 36 -8.89 3.82 4.37
CA LEU A 36 -7.45 3.55 4.51
C LEU A 36 -6.59 4.69 3.96
N VAL A 37 -6.96 5.26 2.81
CA VAL A 37 -6.29 6.44 2.25
C VAL A 37 -6.38 7.63 3.20
N GLU A 38 -7.57 7.95 3.72
CA GLU A 38 -7.75 9.04 4.69
C GLU A 38 -6.93 8.80 5.95
N THR A 39 -6.93 7.57 6.46
CA THR A 39 -6.11 7.18 7.61
C THR A 39 -4.63 7.40 7.32
N MET A 40 -4.14 7.02 6.14
CA MET A 40 -2.75 7.25 5.75
C MET A 40 -2.43 8.73 5.61
N ASN A 41 -3.27 9.51 4.94
CA ASN A 41 -3.06 10.94 4.78
C ASN A 41 -3.03 11.69 6.11
N ALA A 42 -3.82 11.26 7.10
CA ALA A 42 -3.83 11.85 8.43
C ALA A 42 -2.65 11.39 9.32
N LEU A 43 -1.97 10.30 8.99
CA LEU A 43 -0.86 9.75 9.79
C LEU A 43 0.48 10.42 9.49
N PHE A 44 0.63 11.10 8.35
CA PHE A 44 1.88 11.72 7.92
C PHE A 44 1.74 13.24 7.89
N ALA A 45 2.87 13.95 8.01
CA ALA A 45 2.89 15.41 7.97
C ALA A 45 2.42 15.96 6.61
N GLU A 46 2.65 15.20 5.54
CA GLU A 46 2.13 15.46 4.20
C GLU A 46 1.27 14.29 3.73
N PRO A 47 0.21 14.55 2.94
CA PRO A 47 -0.63 13.47 2.42
C PRO A 47 0.17 12.52 1.55
N LEU A 48 -0.11 11.22 1.63
CA LEU A 48 0.52 10.20 0.79
C LEU A 48 -0.18 10.07 -0.56
N VAL A 49 -1.48 10.33 -0.61
CA VAL A 49 -2.31 10.23 -1.81
C VAL A 49 -3.01 11.56 -2.04
N SER A 50 -2.81 12.13 -3.22
CA SER A 50 -3.66 13.20 -3.75
C SER A 50 -4.82 12.56 -4.49
N SER A 51 -6.04 13.04 -4.24
CA SER A 51 -7.22 12.56 -4.96
C SER A 51 -8.15 13.71 -5.31
N ASN A 52 -8.68 13.67 -6.53
CA ASN A 52 -9.73 14.57 -6.95
C ASN A 52 -11.06 13.84 -6.78
N ARG A 53 -11.98 14.43 -6.01
CA ARG A 53 -13.36 13.89 -5.92
C ARG A 53 -13.98 13.97 -7.31
N GLY A 54 -14.42 12.82 -7.83
CA GLY A 54 -14.91 12.71 -9.20
C GLY A 54 -16.22 13.44 -9.44
N GLY A 55 -16.24 14.28 -10.48
CA GLY A 55 -17.44 14.67 -11.22
C GLY A 55 -17.69 13.71 -12.39
N SER A 56 -18.38 14.17 -13.44
CA SER A 56 -18.79 13.40 -14.63
C SER A 56 -17.65 12.68 -15.37
N GLU A 57 -16.39 13.10 -15.19
CA GLU A 57 -15.22 12.50 -15.85
C GLU A 57 -14.51 11.42 -15.02
N GLY A 58 -15.01 11.11 -13.82
CA GLY A 58 -14.39 10.16 -12.91
C GLY A 58 -13.35 10.82 -11.98
N GLY A 59 -13.24 10.29 -10.77
CA GLY A 59 -12.24 10.74 -9.79
C GLY A 59 -10.90 10.07 -10.04
N GLY A 60 -9.81 10.83 -9.95
CA GLY A 60 -8.44 10.32 -10.03
C GLY A 60 -7.75 10.30 -8.66
N ALA A 61 -6.77 9.43 -8.51
CA ALA A 61 -5.89 9.39 -7.35
C ALA A 61 -4.45 9.07 -7.76
N ALA A 62 -3.49 9.76 -7.15
CA ALA A 62 -2.08 9.58 -7.41
C ALA A 62 -1.28 9.68 -6.10
N LEU A 63 -0.15 8.98 -6.04
CA LEU A 63 0.78 9.18 -4.95
C LEU A 63 1.40 10.58 -5.02
N THR A 64 1.52 11.22 -3.86
CA THR A 64 2.36 12.41 -3.71
C THR A 64 3.83 12.01 -3.72
N GLN A 65 4.73 12.99 -3.67
CA GLN A 65 6.15 12.70 -3.50
C GLN A 65 6.43 11.94 -2.20
N THR A 66 5.80 12.37 -1.10
CA THR A 66 5.89 11.70 0.21
C THR A 66 5.28 10.31 0.16
N GLY A 67 4.17 10.11 -0.54
CA GLY A 67 3.57 8.78 -0.79
C GLY A 67 4.52 7.80 -1.46
N ARG A 68 5.20 8.23 -2.55
CA ARG A 68 6.20 7.42 -3.25
C ARG A 68 7.41 7.11 -2.37
N ALA A 69 7.90 8.08 -1.62
CA ALA A 69 9.04 7.88 -0.72
C ALA A 69 8.72 6.86 0.38
N VAL A 70 7.57 6.98 1.03
CA VAL A 70 7.11 6.01 2.05
C VAL A 70 6.98 4.62 1.47
N LEU A 71 6.36 4.47 0.29
CA LEU A 71 6.23 3.18 -0.38
C LEU A 71 7.61 2.56 -0.69
N ALA A 72 8.53 3.35 -1.25
CA ALA A 72 9.88 2.90 -1.58
C ALA A 72 10.66 2.44 -0.34
N HIS A 73 10.64 3.23 0.74
CA HIS A 73 11.30 2.84 2.00
C HIS A 73 10.70 1.56 2.60
N TYR A 74 9.38 1.40 2.53
CA TYR A 74 8.72 0.20 3.03
C TYR A 74 9.11 -1.04 2.23
N ARG A 75 9.11 -0.96 0.88
CA ARG A 75 9.54 -2.09 0.03
C ARG A 75 11.01 -2.43 0.22
N ALA A 76 11.88 -1.43 0.42
CA ALA A 76 13.28 -1.65 0.75
C ALA A 76 13.45 -2.37 2.10
N LEU A 77 12.68 -1.98 3.12
CA LEU A 77 12.66 -2.65 4.42
C LEU A 77 12.18 -4.10 4.33
N GLU A 78 11.12 -4.38 3.56
CA GLU A 78 10.63 -5.74 3.33
C GLU A 78 11.70 -6.61 2.65
N ALA A 79 12.39 -6.07 1.64
CA ALA A 79 13.48 -6.77 0.96
C ALA A 79 14.65 -7.06 1.91
N ALA A 80 15.09 -6.07 2.70
CA ALA A 80 16.16 -6.23 3.67
C ALA A 80 15.82 -7.27 4.74
N THR A 81 14.59 -7.22 5.27
CA THR A 81 14.12 -8.16 6.30
C THR A 81 14.01 -9.59 5.76
N ARG A 82 13.51 -9.75 4.53
CA ARG A 82 13.44 -11.05 3.85
C ARG A 82 14.83 -11.66 3.65
N ASN A 83 15.80 -10.84 3.25
CA ASN A 83 17.18 -11.28 3.03
C ASN A 83 17.85 -11.66 4.35
N ALA A 84 17.73 -10.83 5.39
CA ALA A 84 18.32 -11.11 6.69
C ALA A 84 17.67 -12.33 7.39
N GLY A 85 16.38 -12.56 7.17
CA GLY A 85 15.62 -13.65 7.78
C GLY A 85 15.58 -14.95 6.97
N SER A 86 16.23 -15.03 5.80
CA SER A 86 16.03 -16.15 4.86
C SER A 86 16.43 -17.50 5.45
N GLU A 87 17.56 -17.57 6.16
CA GLU A 87 18.02 -18.81 6.79
C GLU A 87 17.08 -19.28 7.89
N ALA A 88 16.65 -18.36 8.76
CA ALA A 88 15.70 -18.67 9.83
C ALA A 88 14.35 -19.14 9.27
N ILE A 89 13.83 -18.48 8.23
CA ILE A 89 12.61 -18.88 7.54
C ILE A 89 12.78 -20.27 6.90
N ALA A 90 13.91 -20.55 6.26
CA ALA A 90 14.18 -21.86 5.67
C ALA A 90 14.22 -22.97 6.74
N ALA A 91 14.85 -22.70 7.89
CA ALA A 91 14.88 -23.62 9.02
C ALA A 91 13.45 -23.92 9.54
N ILE A 92 12.61 -22.89 9.72
CA ILE A 92 11.20 -23.06 10.12
C ILE A 92 10.43 -23.88 9.08
N ASN A 93 10.58 -23.57 7.79
CA ASN A 93 9.87 -24.27 6.71
C ASN A 93 10.23 -25.76 6.65
N SER A 94 11.46 -26.14 7.00
CA SER A 94 11.88 -27.55 7.07
C SER A 94 11.13 -28.37 8.14
N LEU A 95 10.51 -27.70 9.12
CA LEU A 95 9.75 -28.33 10.21
C LEU A 95 8.25 -28.48 9.90
N VAL A 96 7.77 -27.88 8.81
CA VAL A 96 6.35 -27.97 8.43
C VAL A 96 6.09 -29.39 7.92
N ARG A 97 5.15 -30.11 8.55
CA ARG A 97 4.67 -31.38 8.00
C ARG A 97 3.91 -31.13 6.71
N HIS A 98 4.33 -31.80 5.64
CA HIS A 98 3.58 -31.89 4.39
C HIS A 98 2.39 -32.84 4.53
#